data_AF-A0A485AH92-F1
#
_entry.id   AF-A0A485AH92-F1
#
_cell.length_a   1.000
_cell.length_b   1.000
_cell.length_c   1.000
_cell.angle_alpha   90.00
_cell.angle_beta   90.00
_cell.angle_gamma   90.00
#
_symmetry.space_group_name_H-M   'P 1'
#
loop_
_entity.id
_entity.type
_entity.pdbx_description
1 polymer ?
#
loop_
_entity_poly.entity_id
_entity_poly.type
_entity_poly.pdbx_seq_one_letter_code
_entity_poly.pdbx_strand_id
1 'polypeptide(L)'
;MENRYQYGGILTSINGFLGKVAMAGAGAITGVLLSSGGYIANQVQSDSAMLAIKACYLYIPALLIVASMLWIGRFYRLDDHYEQIRADLDAGRRAPPDPSVASGEKHAI
;
A
#
# COMPACT_ATOMS: atom_id res chain seq x y z
N MET A 1 -3.19 3.30 -27.17
CA MET A 1 -3.75 2.39 -26.15
C MET A 1 -2.67 1.51 -25.51
N GLU A 2 -1.67 1.05 -26.28
CA GLU A 2 -0.51 0.24 -25.84
C GLU A 2 0.21 0.76 -24.58
N ASN A 3 0.54 2.06 -24.51
CA ASN A 3 1.30 2.62 -23.40
C ASN A 3 0.61 2.48 -22.03
N ARG A 4 -0.72 2.43 -21.94
CA ARG A 4 -1.38 2.34 -20.62
C ARG A 4 -1.19 0.98 -19.95
N TYR A 5 -1.13 -0.10 -20.74
CA TYR A 5 -0.95 -1.45 -20.23
C TYR A 5 0.49 -1.71 -19.78
N GLN A 6 1.47 -1.15 -20.51
CA GLN A 6 2.89 -1.27 -20.16
C GLN A 6 3.23 -0.54 -18.85
N TYR A 7 2.66 0.66 -18.62
CA TYR A 7 2.88 1.39 -17.37
C TYR A 7 2.23 0.67 -16.17
N GLY A 8 1.01 0.13 -16.33
CA GLY A 8 0.37 -0.69 -15.30
C GLY A 8 1.18 -1.94 -14.95
N GLY A 9 1.76 -2.61 -15.95
CA GLY A 9 2.62 -3.78 -15.81
C GLY A 9 3.93 -3.51 -15.05
N ILE A 10 4.55 -2.35 -15.29
CA ILE A 10 5.77 -1.94 -14.58
C ILE A 10 5.45 -1.60 -13.12
N LEU A 11 4.37 -0.84 -12.86
CA LEU A 11 3.98 -0.49 -11.49
C LEU A 11 3.67 -1.73 -10.62
N THR A 12 2.91 -2.70 -11.15
CA THR A 12 2.60 -3.93 -10.40
C THR A 12 3.85 -4.76 -10.11
N SER A 13 4.77 -4.85 -11.09
CA SER A 13 6.01 -5.61 -10.94
C SER A 13 6.95 -4.98 -9.90
N ILE A 14 7.09 -3.64 -9.91
CA ILE A 14 7.88 -2.91 -8.92
C ILE A 14 7.27 -3.06 -7.52
N ASN A 15 5.96 -2.92 -7.39
CA ASN A 15 5.28 -3.09 -6.10
C ASN A 15 5.50 -4.51 -5.54
N GLY A 16 5.33 -5.53 -6.38
CA GLY A 16 5.56 -6.92 -5.99
C GLY A 16 7.02 -7.21 -5.63
N PHE A 17 7.99 -6.65 -6.35
CA PHE A 17 9.41 -6.82 -6.04
C PHE A 17 9.80 -6.14 -4.73
N LEU A 18 9.43 -4.86 -4.55
CA LEU A 18 9.70 -4.13 -3.33
C LEU A 18 9.03 -4.79 -2.12
N GLY A 19 7.82 -5.33 -2.28
CA GLY A 19 7.15 -6.10 -1.23
C GLY A 19 7.96 -7.32 -0.78
N LYS A 20 8.57 -8.05 -1.71
CA LYS A 20 9.44 -9.19 -1.38
C LYS A 20 10.73 -8.77 -0.67
N VAL A 21 11.38 -7.70 -1.15
CA VAL A 21 12.59 -7.16 -0.52
C VAL A 21 12.28 -6.66 0.90
N ALA A 22 11.17 -5.96 1.07
CA ALA A 22 10.70 -5.50 2.38
C ALA A 22 10.41 -6.67 3.32
N MET A 23 9.74 -7.74 2.84
CA MET A 23 9.52 -8.95 3.65
C MET A 23 10.83 -9.63 4.07
N ALA A 24 11.80 -9.76 3.15
CA ALA A 24 13.11 -10.32 3.48
C ALA A 24 13.84 -9.47 4.51
N GLY A 25 13.82 -8.14 4.35
CA GLY A 25 14.41 -7.20 5.30
C GLY A 25 13.74 -7.27 6.68
N ALA A 26 12.41 -7.32 6.73
CA ALA A 26 11.67 -7.46 7.98
C ALA A 26 12.00 -8.77 8.70
N GLY A 27 12.13 -9.88 7.97
CA GLY A 27 12.56 -11.16 8.52
C GLY A 27 13.99 -11.11 9.09
N ALA A 28 14.92 -10.47 8.38
CA ALA A 28 16.29 -10.31 8.85
C ALA A 28 16.38 -9.45 10.13
N ILE A 29 15.67 -8.31 10.16
CA ILE A 29 15.61 -7.44 11.35
C ILE A 29 15.00 -8.20 12.53
N THR A 30 13.91 -8.94 12.30
CA THR A 30 13.27 -9.77 13.33
C THR A 30 14.24 -10.82 13.86
N GLY A 31 14.98 -11.51 12.99
CA GLY A 31 15.97 -12.51 13.38
C GLY A 31 17.11 -11.93 14.23
N VAL A 32 17.66 -10.77 13.83
CA VAL A 32 18.70 -10.07 14.59
C VAL A 32 18.18 -9.61 15.95
N LEU A 33 16.98 -9.02 15.99
CA LEU A 33 16.39 -8.53 17.23
C LEU A 33 16.16 -9.68 18.22
N LEU A 34 15.62 -10.79 17.72
CA LEU A 34 15.33 -11.97 18.52
C LEU A 34 16.62 -12.64 19.04
N SER A 35 17.64 -12.75 18.19
CA SER A 35 18.97 -13.24 18.58
C SER A 35 19.62 -12.35 19.64
N SER A 36 19.54 -11.02 19.48
CA SER A 36 20.09 -10.05 20.43
C SER A 36 19.37 -10.08 21.80
N GLY A 37 18.09 -10.45 21.83
CA GLY A 37 17.30 -10.59 23.05
C GLY A 37 17.60 -11.86 23.86
N GLY A 38 18.44 -12.76 23.34
CA GLY A 38 18.75 -14.04 23.98
C GLY A 38 17.66 -15.10 23.78
N TYR A 39 16.93 -15.03 22.67
CA TYR A 39 15.89 -16.01 22.36
C TYR A 39 16.48 -17.41 22.20
N ILE A 40 15.96 -18.35 23.00
CA ILE A 40 16.26 -19.78 22.90
C ILE A 40 14.94 -20.50 22.60
N ALA A 41 14.92 -21.27 21.52
CA ALA A 41 13.75 -22.04 21.14
C ALA A 41 13.50 -23.18 22.14
N ASN A 42 12.22 -23.48 22.41
CA ASN A 42 11.77 -24.61 23.23
C ASN A 42 12.24 -24.59 24.69
N GLN A 43 12.61 -23.42 25.23
CA GLN A 43 12.98 -23.24 26.64
C GLN A 43 12.20 -22.07 27.27
N VAL A 44 12.15 -22.03 28.60
CA VAL A 44 11.59 -20.88 29.33
C VAL A 44 12.45 -19.66 29.02
N GLN A 45 11.81 -18.62 28.50
CA GLN A 45 12.51 -17.42 28.03
C GLN A 45 12.83 -16.48 29.18
N SER A 46 14.02 -15.88 29.13
CA SER A 46 14.40 -14.79 30.03
C SER A 46 13.52 -13.56 29.75
N ASP A 47 13.43 -12.65 30.73
CA ASP A 47 12.67 -11.40 30.59
C ASP A 47 13.11 -10.57 29.37
N SER A 48 14.41 -10.63 29.01
CA SER A 48 14.95 -9.98 27.82
C SER A 48 14.43 -10.57 26.50
N ALA A 49 14.34 -11.90 26.42
CA ALA A 49 13.84 -12.59 25.23
C ALA A 49 12.33 -12.40 25.08
N MET A 50 11.59 -12.39 26.19
CA MET A 50 10.18 -12.05 26.23
C MET A 50 9.91 -10.63 25.73
N LEU A 51 10.76 -9.66 26.11
CA LEU A 51 10.67 -8.29 25.60
C LEU A 51 10.92 -8.24 24.09
N ALA A 52 11.92 -8.96 23.58
CA ALA A 52 12.21 -9.03 22.15
C ALA A 52 11.03 -9.62 21.34
N ILE A 53 10.38 -10.68 21.83
CA ILE A 53 9.16 -11.23 21.19
C ILE A 53 8.04 -10.19 21.16
N LYS A 54 7.77 -9.55 22.30
CA LYS A 54 6.75 -8.49 22.39
C LYS A 54 7.09 -7.31 21.47
N ALA A 55 8.37 -7.00 21.29
CA ALA A 55 8.82 -5.97 20.36
C ALA A 55 8.50 -6.33 18.91
N CYS A 56 8.80 -7.55 18.48
CA CYS A 56 8.52 -8.02 17.12
C CYS A 56 7.03 -8.01 16.78
N TYR A 57 6.17 -8.49 17.70
CA TYR A 57 4.75 -8.71 17.40
C TYR A 57 3.82 -7.57 17.82
N LEU A 58 4.20 -6.75 18.80
CA LEU A 58 3.31 -5.74 19.37
C LEU A 58 3.89 -4.33 19.26
N TYR A 59 5.11 -4.08 19.76
CA TYR A 59 5.63 -2.71 19.81
C TYR A 59 6.00 -2.15 18.43
N ILE A 60 6.69 -2.93 17.58
CA ILE A 60 7.08 -2.45 16.24
C ILE A 60 5.84 -2.19 15.36
N PRO A 61 4.86 -3.13 15.24
CA PRO A 61 3.65 -2.85 14.48
C PRO A 61 2.83 -1.68 15.04
N ALA A 62 2.68 -1.57 16.36
CA ALA A 62 1.96 -0.45 16.97
C ALA A 62 2.65 0.89 16.69
N LEU A 63 3.97 0.95 16.80
CA LEU A 63 4.75 2.15 16.48
C LEU A 63 4.57 2.55 15.02
N LEU A 64 4.60 1.60 14.09
CA LEU A 64 4.41 1.86 12.66
C LEU A 64 3.01 2.40 12.35
N ILE A 65 1.98 1.88 13.02
CA ILE A 65 0.61 2.39 12.89
C ILE A 65 0.51 3.81 13.42
N VAL A 66 1.02 4.08 14.62
CA VAL A 66 1.01 5.43 15.21
C VAL A 66 1.80 6.41 14.34
N ALA A 67 2.99 6.02 13.88
CA ALA A 67 3.80 6.82 12.98
C ALA A 67 3.06 7.11 11.67
N SER A 68 2.38 6.12 11.08
CA SER A 68 1.55 6.29 9.88
C SER A 68 0.40 7.27 10.13
N MET A 69 -0.31 7.14 11.26
CA MET A 69 -1.39 8.06 11.64
C MET A 69 -0.89 9.50 11.83
N LEU A 70 0.27 9.68 12.48
CA LEU A 70 0.87 11.00 12.67
C LEU A 70 1.33 11.59 11.33
N TRP A 71 1.93 10.78 10.46
CA TRP A 71 2.40 11.21 9.15
C TRP A 71 1.24 11.66 8.26
N ILE A 72 0.18 10.86 8.19
CA ILE A 72 -1.04 11.22 7.47
C ILE A 72 -1.73 12.43 8.11
N GLY A 73 -1.88 12.45 9.43
CA GLY A 73 -2.51 13.60 10.11
C GLY A 73 -1.76 14.92 9.94
N ARG A 74 -0.43 14.88 9.76
CA ARG A 74 0.41 16.09 9.67
C ARG A 74 0.73 16.55 8.25
N PHE A 75 0.75 15.63 7.28
CA PHE A 75 1.16 15.90 5.89
C PHE A 75 0.12 15.55 4.83
N TYR A 76 -0.97 14.86 5.16
CA TYR A 76 -2.01 14.51 4.20
C TYR A 76 -3.02 15.66 4.06
N ARG A 77 -2.64 16.71 3.31
CA ARG A 77 -3.59 17.65 2.70
C ARG A 77 -4.37 16.89 1.62
N LEU A 78 -5.46 16.25 2.02
CA LEU A 78 -6.34 15.49 1.12
C LEU A 78 -7.15 16.40 0.16
N ASP A 79 -7.22 17.70 0.43
CA ASP A 79 -8.16 18.58 -0.29
C ASP A 79 -7.72 19.01 -1.69
N ASP A 80 -6.42 19.09 -2.00
CA ASP A 80 -6.01 19.78 -3.23
C ASP A 80 -6.28 18.98 -4.52
N HIS A 81 -6.34 17.64 -4.45
CA HIS A 81 -6.58 16.80 -5.63
C HIS A 81 -8.04 16.31 -5.75
N TYR A 82 -8.81 16.34 -4.65
CA TYR A 82 -10.21 15.90 -4.67
C TYR A 82 -11.13 16.92 -5.36
N GLU A 83 -10.86 18.23 -5.16
CA GLU A 83 -11.58 19.29 -5.86
C GLU A 83 -11.37 19.23 -7.39
N GLN A 84 -10.15 18.96 -7.85
CA GLN A 84 -9.85 18.86 -9.28
C GLN A 84 -10.60 17.69 -9.94
N ILE A 85 -10.66 16.54 -9.28
CA ILE A 85 -11.39 15.37 -9.79
C ILE A 85 -12.90 15.62 -9.78
N ARG A 86 -13.44 16.29 -8.76
CA ARG A 86 -14.85 16.70 -8.71
C ARG A 86 -15.20 17.71 -9.79
N ALA A 87 -14.38 18.74 -9.97
CA ALA A 87 -14.58 19.76 -11.01
C ALA A 87 -14.52 19.16 -12.42
N ASP A 88 -13.62 18.19 -12.67
CA ASP A 88 -13.55 17.47 -13.93
C ASP A 88 -14.77 16.56 -14.19
N LEU A 89 -15.37 15.98 -13.13
CA LEU A 89 -16.60 15.19 -13.21
C LEU A 89 -17.83 16.06 -13.44
N ASP A 90 -17.98 17.15 -12.68
CA ASP A 90 -19.10 18.10 -12.79
C ASP A 90 -19.09 18.84 -14.14
N ALA A 91 -17.90 19.06 -14.72
CA ALA A 91 -17.75 19.62 -16.05
C ALA A 91 -18.09 18.64 -17.20
N GLY A 92 -18.54 17.41 -16.90
CA GLY A 92 -19.09 16.47 -17.88
C GLY A 92 -18.10 15.97 -18.95
N ARG A 93 -16.80 16.22 -18.79
CA ARG A 93 -15.80 15.99 -19.85
C ARG A 93 -15.40 14.51 -20.02
N ARG A 94 -15.87 13.61 -19.13
CA ARG A 94 -15.55 12.17 -19.14
C ARG A 94 -16.72 11.26 -18.72
N ALA A 95 -17.96 11.56 -19.11
CA ALA A 95 -18.94 10.48 -19.21
C ALA A 95 -18.54 9.61 -20.42
N PRO A 96 -18.22 8.31 -20.28
CA PRO A 96 -18.05 7.45 -21.45
C PRO A 96 -19.37 7.48 -22.23
N PRO A 97 -19.35 7.68 -23.56
CA PRO A 97 -20.57 7.67 -24.35
C PRO A 97 -21.24 6.31 -24.18
N ASP A 98 -22.52 6.33 -23.83
CA ASP A 98 -23.36 5.14 -23.71
C ASP A 98 -23.32 4.37 -25.04
N PRO A 99 -22.87 3.09 -25.05
CA PRO A 99 -22.74 2.30 -26.28
C PRO A 99 -24.10 2.03 -26.96
N SER A 100 -25.23 2.33 -26.32
CA SER A 100 -26.57 2.17 -26.93
C SER A 100 -26.92 3.23 -27.98
N VAL A 101 -26.23 4.39 -27.99
CA VAL A 101 -26.55 5.49 -28.93
C VAL A 101 -25.92 5.27 -30.32
N ALA A 102 -24.86 4.47 -30.43
CA ALA A 102 -24.14 4.25 -31.70
C ALA A 102 -24.77 3.18 -32.62
N SER A 103 -25.80 2.46 -32.16
CA SER A 103 -26.38 1.33 -32.90
C SER A 103 -27.65 1.67 -33.71
N GLY A 104 -28.12 2.93 -33.67
CA GLY A 104 -29.39 3.34 -34.30
C GLY A 104 -29.27 3.94 -35.70
N GLU A 105 -28.07 4.24 -36.20
CA GLU A 105 -27.89 5.13 -37.36
C GLU A 105 -27.31 4.44 -38.61
N LYS A 106 -27.65 3.16 -38.84
CA LYS A 106 -27.21 2.41 -40.04
C LYS A 106 -28.33 1.73 -40.84
N HIS A 107 -29.58 2.16 -40.71
CA HIS A 107 -30.70 1.60 -41.50
C HIS A 107 -31.59 2.62 -42.24
N ALA A 108 -31.06 3.80 -42.51
CA ALA A 108 -31.50 4.67 -43.59
C ALA A 108 -30.22 5.38 -44.03
N ILE A 109 -29.66 5.18 -45.21
CA ILE A 109 -30.21 5.21 -46.57
C ILE A 109 -29.30 4.34 -47.45
#